data_AF-A0A358ERW9-F1
#
_entry.id   AF-A0A358ERW9-F1
#
_cell.length_a   1.000
_cell.length_b   1.000
_cell.length_c   1.000
_cell.angle_alpha   90.00
_cell.angle_beta   90.00
_cell.angle_gamma   90.00
#
_symmetry.space_group_name_H-M   'P 1'
#
loop_
_entity.id
_entity.type
_entity.pdbx_description
1 polymer ?
#
loop_
_entity_poly.entity_id
_entity_poly.type
_entity_poly.pdbx_seq_one_letter_code
_entity_poly.pdbx_strand_id
1 'polypeptide(L)' 'MKTLYLDIFSGISGDMFLGAMVDLGVDFDALEAELKKLKLEGYTLSANRRQKCAIDGV' A
#
# COMPACT_ATOMS: atom_id res chain seq x y z
N MET A 1 1.14 -1.90 20.71
CA MET A 1 1.48 -0.59 20.08
C MET A 1 0.58 -0.41 18.86
N LYS A 2 0.14 0.82 18.54
CA LYS A 2 -0.77 1.14 17.40
C LYS A 2 -0.15 2.13 16.40
N THR A 3 1.17 2.34 16.46
CA THR A 3 1.86 3.40 15.71
C THR A 3 2.61 2.79 14.54
N LEU A 4 2.30 3.25 13.32
CA LEU A 4 3.15 3.06 12.15
C LEU A 4 4.18 4.19 12.12
N TYR A 5 5.47 3.84 12.18
CA TYR A 5 6.57 4.78 12.06
C TYR A 5 7.28 4.57 10.73
N LEU A 6 7.45 5.64 9.95
CA LEU A 6 8.08 5.61 8.64
C LEU A 6 9.41 6.37 8.69
N ASP A 7 10.51 5.66 8.54
CA ASP A 7 11.85 6.24 8.38
C ASP A 7 12.22 6.25 6.89
N ILE A 8 11.76 7.29 6.18
CA ILE A 8 11.81 7.37 4.71
C ILE A 8 12.60 8.61 4.26
N PHE A 9 13.93 8.51 4.26
CA PHE A 9 14.83 9.65 3.96
C PHE A 9 14.57 10.32 2.59
N SER A 10 14.06 9.58 1.61
CA SER A 10 13.75 10.06 0.26
C SER A 10 12.25 10.12 -0.05
N GLY A 11 11.38 9.93 0.95
CA GLY A 11 9.96 9.72 0.74
C GLY A 11 9.62 8.29 0.25
N ILE A 12 8.33 8.05 0.06
CA ILE A 12 7.74 6.79 -0.44
C ILE A 12 6.65 7.15 -1.47
N SER A 13 6.56 6.41 -2.57
CA SER A 13 5.48 6.62 -3.55
C SER A 13 4.14 6.12 -3.01
N GLY A 14 3.03 6.61 -3.58
CA GLY A 14 1.69 6.26 -3.11
C GLY A 14 1.39 4.77 -3.20
N ASP A 15 1.75 4.13 -4.31
CA ASP A 15 1.59 2.68 -4.53
C ASP A 15 2.46 1.85 -3.58
N MET A 16 3.71 2.26 -3.33
CA MET A 16 4.57 1.61 -2.33
C MET A 16 3.99 1.72 -0.92
N PHE A 17 3.41 2.87 -0.57
CA PHE A 17 2.76 3.04 0.73
C PHE A 17 1.52 2.16 0.87
N LEU A 18 0.67 2.07 -0.16
CA LEU A 18 -0.49 1.19 -0.18
C LEU A 18 -0.09 -0.29 -0.07
N GLY A 19 0.94 -0.72 -0.81
CA GLY A 19 1.49 -2.07 -0.71
C GLY A 19 1.99 -2.40 0.69
N ALA A 20 2.74 -1.49 1.31
CA ALA A 20 3.21 -1.63 2.69
C ALA A 20 2.06 -1.75 3.71
N MET A 21 0.96 -1.03 3.50
CA MET A 21 -0.24 -1.17 4.35
C MET A 21 -0.84 -2.57 4.25
N VAL A 22 -0.96 -3.11 3.04
CA VAL A 22 -1.45 -4.48 2.83
C VAL A 22 -0.52 -5.50 3.48
N ASP A 23 0.80 -5.34 3.35
CA ASP A 23 1.79 -6.22 3.99
C ASP A 23 1.75 -6.16 5.53
N LEU A 24 1.37 -5.01 6.10
CA LEU A 24 1.15 -4.84 7.53
C LEU A 24 -0.19 -5.43 8.03
N GLY A 25 -1.00 -5.98 7.12
CA GLY A 25 -2.27 -6.65 7.43
C GLY A 25 -3.51 -5.76 7.27
N VAL A 26 -3.41 -4.62 6.59
CA VAL A 26 -4.60 -3.87 6.19
C VAL A 26 -5.33 -4.67 5.10
N ASP A 27 -6.62 -4.89 5.31
CA ASP A 27 -7.47 -5.58 4.35
C ASP A 27 -7.58 -4.79 3.03
N PHE A 28 -7.39 -5.48 1.91
CA PHE A 28 -7.36 -4.85 0.59
C PHE A 28 -8.72 -4.26 0.19
N ASP A 29 -9.82 -4.98 0.48
CA ASP A 29 -11.16 -4.53 0.12
C ASP A 29 -11.56 -3.29 0.95
N ALA A 30 -11.18 -3.26 2.22
CA ALA A 30 -11.34 -2.09 3.07
C ALA A 30 -10.53 -0.89 2.55
N LEU A 31 -9.28 -1.10 2.14
CA LEU A 31 -8.43 -0.06 1.56
C LEU A 31 -9.04 0.50 0.26
N GLU A 32 -9.51 -0.37 -0.63
CA GLU A 32 -10.19 0.03 -1.86
C GLU A 32 -11.47 0.84 -1.56
N ALA A 33 -12.26 0.42 -0.57
CA ALA A 33 -13.46 1.14 -0.16
C ALA A 33 -13.15 2.56 0.36
N GLU A 34 -12.07 2.72 1.11
CA GLU A 34 -11.63 4.04 1.58
C GLU A 34 -11.10 4.91 0.43
N LEU A 35 -10.32 4.35 -0.51
CA LEU A 35 -9.83 5.08 -1.68
C LEU A 35 -10.95 5.56 -2.61
N LYS A 36 -12.04 4.78 -2.74
CA LYS A 36 -13.22 5.19 -3.52
C LYS A 36 -13.85 6.50 -3.02
N LYS A 37 -13.72 6.83 -1.73
CA LYS A 37 -14.27 8.08 -1.16
C LYS A 37 -13.61 9.34 -1.71
N LEU A 38 -12.39 9.23 -2.24
CA LEU A 38 -11.66 10.34 -2.85
C LEU A 38 -12.25 10.76 -4.20
N LYS A 39 -13.12 9.93 -4.82
CA LYS A 39 -13.73 10.19 -6.14
C LYS A 39 -12.69 10.47 -7.24
N LEU A 40 -11.58 9.76 -7.19
CA LEU A 40 -10.55 9.79 -8.21
C LEU A 40 -10.91 8.82 -9.34
N GLU A 41 -10.63 9.23 -10.57
CA GLU A 41 -10.81 8.41 -11.77
C GLU A 41 -9.46 8.05 -12.39
N GLY A 42 -9.43 7.06 -13.30
CA GLY A 42 -8.24 6.74 -14.08
C GLY A 42 -7.22 5.81 -13.40
N TYR A 43 -7.61 5.11 -12.34
CA TYR A 43 -6.77 4.09 -11.70
C TYR A 43 -7.52 2.77 -11.52
N THR A 44 -6.75 1.70 -11.37
CA THR A 44 -7.23 0.38 -10.94
C THR A 44 -6.30 -0.11 -9.82
N LEU A 45 -6.82 -0.92 -8.91
CA LEU A 45 -6.03 -1.50 -7.83
C LEU A 45 -5.89 -3.00 -8.05
N SER A 46 -4.67 -3.51 -7.82
CA SER A 46 -4.39 -4.94 -7.77
C SER A 46 -3.24 -5.15 -6.79
N ALA A 47 -3.38 -6.09 -5.87
CA ALA A 47 -2.32 -6.48 -4.93
C ALA A 47 -1.78 -7.86 -5.32
N ASN A 48 -0.47 -7.98 -5.51
CA ASN A 48 0.17 -9.26 -5.85
C ASN A 48 1.51 -9.35 -5.14
N ARG A 49 1.64 -10.28 -4.18
CA ARG A 49 2.92 -10.52 -3.55
C ARG A 49 3.96 -11.01 -4.57
N ARG A 50 5.11 -10.34 -4.63
CA ARG A 50 6.21 -10.60 -5.56
C ARG A 50 7.55 -10.42 -4.86
N GLN A 51 8.50 -11.26 -5.26
CA GLN A 51 9.91 -11.09 -4.91
C GLN A 51 10.69 -10.53 -6.10
N LYS A 52 11.48 -9.48 -5.87
CA LYS A 52 12.38 -8.88 -6.87
C LYS A 52 13.70 -8.53 -6.20
N CYS A 53 14.82 -8.98 -6.78
CA CYS A 53 16.16 -8.72 -6.24
C CYS A 53 16.29 -9.02 -4.73
N ALA A 54 15.74 -10.16 -4.28
CA ALA A 54 15.68 -10.58 -2.87
C ALA A 54 14.82 -9.71 -1.93
N ILE A 55 14.06 -8.75 -2.46
CA ILE A 55 13.05 -7.98 -1.72
C ILE A 55 11.67 -8.58 -2.00
N ASP A 56 10.90 -8.88 -0.95
CA ASP A 56 9.53 -9.42 -1.05
C ASP A 56 8.53 -8.41 -0.50
N GLY A 57 7.37 -8.32 -1.14
CA GLY A 57 6.28 -7.43 -0.76
C GLY A 57 5.11 -7.51 -1.74
N VAL A 58 4.01 -6.82 -1.42
CA VAL A 58 2.83 -6.68 -2.29
C VAL A 58 3.03 -5.65 -3.40
#